data_AF-A0A7S4MMN6-F1
#
_entry.id   AF-A0A7S4MMN6-F1
#
_cell.length_a   1.000
_cell.length_b   1.000
_cell.length_c   1.000
_cell.angle_alpha   90.00
_cell.angle_beta   90.00
_cell.angle_gamma   90.00
#
_symmetry.space_group_name_H-M   'P 1'
#
loop_
_entity.id
_entity.type
_entity.pdbx_description
1 polymer ?
#
loop_
_entity_poly.entity_id
_entity_poly.type
_entity_poly.pdbx_seq_one_letter_code
_entity_poly.pdbx_strand_id
1 'polypeptide(L)'
;MGGLSSFGYAGTIAHAVLRHDVGLVGISAIVSQWDLPASERTDKGPCIPLFVRRSLAWGPITRVPASYPHSTALLASRRITRVLDATLAQLAPSLYRGDPFRMPPSDLVVVGCGITGLTSASLFSKEGADVIMIEKSSRVGGVWSHYANPYSRVQTSEPAYRLQTDRGRTNMNHTPQHMILHDLLFMIRQYGLSPCIHLDTTAIAVRQISNAGQAEAGIQVMTLAKRQRHTFLGRWAIVATNRRLGKPRQITYEGELRFAGDIRRGLGGDIS
;
A
#
# COMPACT_ATOMS: atom_id res chain seq x y z
N MET A 1 -26.72 6.18 14.95
CA MET A 1 -26.64 5.01 14.04
C MET A 1 -25.20 4.88 13.56
N GLY A 2 -24.53 3.76 13.84
CA GLY A 2 -23.15 3.51 13.42
C GLY A 2 -23.13 2.69 12.14
N GLY A 3 -22.71 3.28 11.02
CA GLY A 3 -22.45 2.54 9.78
C GLY A 3 -21.12 1.78 9.89
N LEU A 4 -21.18 0.45 9.87
CA LEU A 4 -19.99 -0.40 9.73
C LEU A 4 -19.59 -0.46 8.25
N SER A 5 -18.58 0.32 7.86
CA SER A 5 -17.89 0.13 6.58
C SER A 5 -16.87 -1.00 6.73
N SER A 6 -17.10 -2.09 6.01
CA SER A 6 -16.29 -3.31 6.08
C SER A 6 -15.29 -3.38 4.92
N PHE A 7 -14.02 -3.64 5.25
CA PHE A 7 -12.98 -3.94 4.25
C PHE A 7 -12.41 -5.32 4.57
N GLY A 8 -12.61 -6.29 3.68
CA GLY A 8 -12.12 -7.66 3.84
C GLY A 8 -11.29 -8.11 2.65
N TYR A 9 -9.97 -8.21 2.86
CA TYR A 9 -9.12 -9.30 2.36
C TYR A 9 -7.66 -9.04 2.78
N ALA A 10 -7.04 -9.99 3.48
CA ALA A 10 -5.60 -9.98 3.83
C ALA A 10 -4.73 -10.52 2.67
N GLY A 11 -5.09 -10.19 1.43
CA GLY A 11 -4.33 -10.56 0.25
C GLY A 11 -3.44 -9.40 -0.18
N THR A 12 -2.14 -9.49 0.09
CA THR A 12 -1.13 -8.65 -0.56
C THR A 12 -1.05 -9.07 -2.03
N ILE A 13 -1.83 -8.43 -2.90
CA ILE A 13 -1.82 -8.75 -4.33
C ILE A 13 -1.02 -7.67 -5.07
N ALA A 14 0.26 -7.94 -5.30
CA ALA A 14 0.98 -7.30 -6.39
C ALA A 14 0.29 -7.77 -7.69
N HIS A 15 -0.16 -6.84 -8.52
CA HIS A 15 -0.91 -7.19 -9.73
C HIS A 15 0.00 -7.59 -10.89
N ALA A 16 1.25 -7.14 -10.84
CA ALA A 16 2.31 -7.56 -11.74
C ALA A 16 3.65 -7.36 -11.03
N VAL A 17 4.53 -8.35 -11.16
CA VAL A 17 5.96 -8.23 -10.90
C VAL A 17 6.64 -8.41 -12.24
N LEU A 18 7.37 -7.39 -12.70
CA LEU A 18 8.12 -7.46 -13.94
C LEU A 18 9.60 -7.63 -13.60
N ARG A 19 10.24 -8.63 -14.22
CA ARG A 19 11.66 -8.94 -14.09
C ARG A 19 12.37 -8.59 -15.39
N HIS A 20 13.57 -8.02 -15.28
CA HIS A 20 14.56 -8.10 -16.34
C HIS A 20 15.57 -9.23 -16.07
N ASP A 21 15.75 -10.16 -17.01
CA ASP A 21 16.67 -11.29 -16.87
C ASP A 21 18.13 -10.83 -17.04
N VAL A 22 18.75 -10.48 -15.92
CA VAL A 22 20.22 -10.49 -15.78
C VAL A 22 20.53 -11.14 -14.45
N GLY A 23 21.23 -12.28 -14.50
CA GLY A 23 21.45 -13.19 -13.38
C GLY A 23 21.90 -12.50 -12.10
N LEU A 24 21.14 -12.74 -11.01
CA LEU A 24 21.58 -12.51 -9.64
C LEU A 24 21.50 -13.85 -8.91
N VAL A 25 22.66 -14.30 -8.44
CA VAL A 25 22.76 -15.35 -7.42
C VAL A 25 22.42 -14.67 -6.09
N GLY A 26 21.23 -14.94 -5.52
CA GLY A 26 20.90 -14.48 -4.16
C GLY A 26 19.43 -14.19 -3.85
N ILE A 27 18.59 -13.77 -4.82
CA ILE A 27 17.18 -13.40 -4.57
C ILE A 27 16.22 -14.53 -5.01
N SER A 28 16.67 -15.80 -4.93
CA SER A 28 15.92 -16.96 -5.41
C SER A 28 14.66 -17.28 -4.58
N ALA A 29 14.55 -16.77 -3.34
CA ALA A 29 13.49 -17.18 -2.42
C ALA A 29 12.21 -16.34 -2.49
N ILE A 30 12.22 -15.19 -3.18
CA ILE A 30 11.09 -14.24 -3.18
C ILE A 30 10.20 -14.40 -4.44
N VAL A 31 10.69 -15.03 -5.50
CA VAL A 31 9.94 -15.27 -6.74
C VAL A 31 9.81 -16.77 -6.98
N SER A 32 8.76 -17.40 -6.47
CA SER A 32 8.35 -18.71 -6.98
C SER A 32 7.80 -18.52 -8.40
N GLN A 33 8.32 -19.28 -9.37
CA GLN A 33 7.76 -19.35 -10.72
C GLN A 33 6.28 -19.77 -10.65
N TRP A 34 5.42 -19.02 -11.35
CA TRP A 34 3.99 -19.32 -11.50
C TRP A 34 3.78 -20.05 -12.82
N ASP A 35 3.78 -21.38 -12.80
CA ASP A 35 3.21 -22.21 -13.87
C ASP A 35 2.04 -23.01 -13.29
N LEU A 36 0.82 -22.61 -13.67
CA LEU A 36 -0.38 -23.44 -13.53
C LEU A 36 -0.91 -23.80 -14.93
N PRO A 37 -1.35 -25.05 -15.15
CA PRO A 37 -1.88 -25.49 -16.43
C PRO A 37 -3.13 -24.66 -16.83
N ALA A 38 -3.28 -24.46 -18.14
CA ALA A 38 -4.27 -23.55 -18.73
C ALA A 38 -5.75 -23.82 -18.36
N SER A 39 -6.05 -24.97 -17.77
CA SER A 39 -7.40 -25.42 -17.41
C SER A 39 -7.98 -24.80 -16.14
N GLU A 40 -7.21 -24.02 -15.35
CA GLU A 40 -7.69 -23.41 -14.08
C GLU A 40 -7.86 -21.88 -14.13
N ARG A 41 -7.80 -21.27 -15.32
CA ARG A 41 -8.06 -19.83 -15.50
C ARG A 41 -9.57 -19.53 -15.43
N THR A 42 -10.07 -19.29 -14.23
CA THR A 42 -11.35 -18.58 -14.05
C THR A 42 -11.09 -17.07 -13.93
N ASP A 43 -12.07 -16.23 -14.29
CA ASP A 43 -12.00 -14.74 -14.26
C ASP A 43 -11.68 -14.13 -12.88
N LYS A 44 -11.61 -14.96 -11.85
CA LYS A 44 -11.10 -14.63 -10.53
C LYS A 44 -9.85 -15.50 -10.32
N GLY A 45 -8.67 -14.94 -10.63
CA GLY A 45 -7.40 -15.64 -10.52
C GLY A 45 -7.21 -16.38 -9.16
N PRO A 46 -6.43 -17.47 -9.14
CA PRO A 46 -6.39 -18.39 -8.01
C PRO A 46 -5.86 -17.71 -6.73
N CYS A 47 -6.52 -18.03 -5.62
CA CYS A 47 -6.10 -17.65 -4.27
C CYS A 47 -5.18 -18.76 -3.72
N ILE A 48 -3.88 -18.49 -3.58
CA ILE A 48 -2.95 -19.41 -2.92
C ILE A 48 -2.92 -19.08 -1.41
N PRO A 49 -3.35 -19.99 -0.50
CA PRO A 49 -3.12 -19.81 0.93
C PRO A 49 -1.65 -20.10 1.26
N LEU A 50 -0.93 -19.10 1.75
CA LEU A 50 0.42 -19.28 2.28
C LEU A 50 0.34 -19.94 3.68
N PHE A 51 0.42 -21.27 3.75
CA PHE A 51 0.50 -21.99 5.02
C PHE A 51 1.92 -21.91 5.59
N VAL A 52 2.16 -20.99 6.52
CA VAL A 52 3.36 -21.01 7.36
C VAL A 52 3.11 -21.94 8.54
N ARG A 53 3.75 -23.11 8.53
CA ARG A 53 3.79 -24.03 9.68
C ARG A 53 4.69 -23.43 10.77
N ARG A 54 4.11 -22.61 11.66
CA ARG A 54 4.68 -22.35 12.99
C ARG A 54 3.67 -22.77 14.04
N SER A 55 4.08 -23.69 14.91
CA SER A 55 3.39 -24.00 16.16
C SER A 55 3.26 -22.70 16.96
N LEU A 56 2.08 -22.08 16.92
CA LEU A 56 1.72 -20.95 17.76
C LEU A 56 0.79 -21.50 18.83
N ALA A 57 1.31 -21.58 20.05
CA ALA A 57 0.47 -21.69 21.23
C ALA A 57 -0.49 -20.49 21.22
N TRP A 58 -1.79 -20.76 21.32
CA TRP A 58 -2.82 -19.75 21.42
C TRP A 58 -2.63 -19.01 22.75
N GLY A 59 -2.04 -17.82 22.70
CA GLY A 59 -1.98 -16.93 23.85
C GLY A 59 -3.39 -16.50 24.30
N PRO A 60 -3.56 -16.04 25.55
CA PRO A 60 -4.86 -15.68 26.09
C PRO A 60 -5.51 -14.59 25.23
N ILE A 61 -6.78 -14.82 24.86
CA ILE A 61 -7.63 -13.82 24.20
C ILE A 61 -7.80 -12.68 25.20
N THR A 62 -7.08 -11.58 24.98
CA THR A 62 -7.25 -10.36 25.78
C THR A 62 -8.68 -9.85 25.58
N ARG A 63 -9.38 -9.57 26.68
CA ARG A 63 -10.74 -8.98 26.64
C ARG A 63 -10.68 -7.70 25.81
N VAL A 64 -11.34 -7.71 24.66
CA VAL A 64 -11.56 -6.51 23.86
C VAL A 64 -12.51 -5.62 24.65
N PRO A 65 -12.15 -4.36 24.97
CA PRO A 65 -13.07 -3.47 25.65
C PRO A 65 -14.36 -3.33 24.83
N ALA A 66 -15.50 -3.46 25.52
CA ALA A 66 -16.83 -3.60 24.92
C ALA A 66 -17.32 -2.39 24.10
N SER A 67 -16.57 -1.30 24.07
CA SER A 67 -16.76 -0.22 23.10
C SER A 67 -15.46 0.56 22.95
N TYR A 68 -15.01 0.76 21.71
CA TYR A 68 -13.95 1.71 21.41
C TYR A 68 -14.65 3.06 21.13
N PRO A 69 -14.57 4.06 22.03
CA PRO A 69 -15.41 5.24 21.93
C PRO A 69 -15.21 6.00 20.61
N HIS A 70 -16.29 6.55 20.06
CA HIS A 70 -16.25 7.22 18.75
C HIS A 70 -15.29 8.42 18.72
N SER A 71 -15.25 9.20 19.80
CA SER A 71 -14.32 10.33 19.96
C SER A 71 -12.86 9.86 19.96
N THR A 72 -12.57 8.75 20.63
CA THR A 72 -11.23 8.14 20.66
C THR A 72 -10.78 7.69 19.27
N ALA A 73 -11.65 7.07 18.48
CA ALA A 73 -11.34 6.65 17.11
C ALA A 73 -11.03 7.83 16.19
N LEU A 74 -11.84 8.88 16.25
CA LEU A 74 -11.64 10.08 15.47
C LEU A 74 -10.32 10.77 15.84
N LEU A 75 -10.05 10.97 17.12
CA LEU A 75 -8.81 11.59 17.60
C LEU A 75 -7.58 10.77 17.24
N ALA A 76 -7.63 9.44 17.42
CA ALA A 76 -6.55 8.54 17.05
C ALA A 76 -6.26 8.58 15.54
N SER A 77 -7.30 8.54 14.71
CA SER A 77 -7.20 8.63 13.25
C SER A 77 -6.60 9.96 12.79
N ARG A 78 -7.09 11.09 13.34
CA ARG A 78 -6.55 12.43 13.04
C ARG A 78 -5.09 12.54 13.46
N ARG A 79 -4.75 12.05 14.65
CA ARG A 79 -3.38 12.09 15.18
C ARG A 79 -2.44 11.28 14.29
N ILE A 80 -2.78 10.04 13.95
CA ILE A 80 -1.87 9.19 13.17
C ILE A 80 -1.69 9.72 11.75
N THR A 81 -2.77 10.21 11.12
CA THR A 81 -2.70 10.83 9.80
C THR A 81 -1.76 12.03 9.80
N ARG A 82 -1.86 12.92 10.80
CA ARG A 82 -0.96 14.07 10.94
C ARG A 82 0.51 13.65 11.12
N VAL A 83 0.77 12.62 11.94
CA VAL A 83 2.15 12.14 12.16
C VAL A 83 2.72 11.49 10.90
N LEU A 84 1.90 10.74 10.16
CA LEU A 84 2.28 10.14 8.89
C LEU A 84 2.62 11.22 7.86
N ASP A 85 1.75 12.22 7.69
CA ASP A 85 1.98 13.36 6.81
C ASP A 85 3.27 14.12 7.18
N ALA A 86 3.47 14.40 8.48
CA ALA A 86 4.67 15.07 8.97
C ALA A 86 5.95 14.26 8.72
N THR A 87 5.89 12.94 8.89
CA THR A 87 7.04 12.04 8.66
C THR A 87 7.46 12.05 7.18
N LEU A 88 6.52 12.20 6.26
CA LEU A 88 6.79 12.26 4.81
C LEU A 88 7.19 13.67 4.37
N ALA A 89 6.63 14.72 4.98
CA ALA A 89 6.97 16.11 4.67
C ALA A 89 8.40 16.49 5.08
N GLN A 90 8.89 15.97 6.21
CA GLN A 90 10.24 16.25 6.71
C GLN A 90 11.37 15.69 5.81
N LEU A 91 11.03 14.77 4.90
CA LEU A 91 11.99 14.04 4.08
C LEU A 91 11.62 14.10 2.60
N ALA A 92 10.82 15.11 2.19
CA ALA A 92 10.50 15.36 0.79
C ALA A 92 11.80 15.22 0.00
N PRO A 93 11.90 14.23 -0.92
CA PRO A 93 13.19 13.86 -1.45
C PRO A 93 13.83 15.10 -2.05
N SER A 94 15.13 15.27 -1.81
CA SER A 94 15.97 16.14 -2.63
C SER A 94 15.98 15.55 -4.05
N LEU A 95 14.85 15.67 -4.73
CA LEU A 95 14.43 14.93 -5.93
C LEU A 95 15.19 15.39 -7.19
N TYR A 96 16.15 16.28 -7.04
CA TYR A 96 16.66 17.10 -8.13
C TYR A 96 18.17 17.32 -8.08
N ARG A 97 18.95 16.35 -7.60
CA ARG A 97 20.39 16.33 -7.90
C ARG A 97 20.63 15.50 -9.16
N GLY A 98 20.22 16.02 -10.32
CA GLY A 98 20.33 15.35 -11.61
C GLY A 98 19.36 15.92 -12.65
N ASP A 99 19.32 15.30 -13.83
CA ASP A 99 18.28 15.58 -14.83
C ASP A 99 16.90 15.36 -14.17
N PRO A 100 16.07 16.41 -14.00
CA PRO A 100 14.77 16.28 -13.36
C PRO A 100 13.87 15.27 -14.08
N PHE A 101 14.16 14.92 -15.33
CA PHE A 101 13.36 14.01 -16.14
C PHE A 101 13.82 12.54 -16.06
N ARG A 102 15.02 12.26 -15.53
CA ARG A 102 15.58 10.91 -15.45
C ARG A 102 16.26 10.68 -14.10
N MET A 103 15.58 9.92 -13.24
CA MET A 103 16.12 9.54 -11.94
C MET A 103 17.22 8.47 -12.09
N PRO A 104 18.16 8.38 -11.13
CA PRO A 104 19.14 7.28 -11.10
C PRO A 104 18.43 5.92 -11.17
N PRO A 105 19.02 4.92 -11.85
CA PRO A 105 18.50 3.56 -11.84
C PRO A 105 18.39 3.03 -10.39
N SER A 106 17.34 2.28 -10.12
CA SER A 106 17.09 1.61 -8.84
C SER A 106 16.96 0.09 -9.03
N ASP A 107 17.09 -0.70 -7.98
CA ASP A 107 16.81 -2.12 -8.09
C ASP A 107 15.31 -2.38 -8.27
N LEU A 108 14.47 -1.63 -7.55
CA LEU A 108 13.03 -1.82 -7.54
C LEU A 108 12.26 -0.49 -7.64
N VAL A 109 11.33 -0.43 -8.59
CA VAL A 109 10.31 0.63 -8.65
C VAL A 109 8.93 0.08 -8.24
N VAL A 110 8.36 0.62 -7.17
CA VAL A 110 7.03 0.24 -6.67
C VAL A 110 6.00 1.32 -7.03
N VAL A 111 4.92 0.92 -7.70
CA VAL A 111 3.78 1.80 -8.01
C VAL A 111 2.64 1.54 -7.04
N GLY A 112 2.40 2.48 -6.14
CA GLY A 112 1.34 2.50 -5.13
C GLY A 112 1.89 2.29 -3.72
N CYS A 113 1.65 3.25 -2.82
CA CYS A 113 2.12 3.22 -1.43
C CYS A 113 1.04 2.73 -0.45
N GLY A 114 0.27 1.71 -0.84
CA GLY A 114 -0.62 0.97 0.05
C GLY A 114 0.10 -0.12 0.85
N ILE A 115 -0.66 -0.96 1.57
CA ILE A 115 -0.12 -2.11 2.34
C ILE A 115 0.85 -2.95 1.48
N THR A 116 0.42 -3.32 0.27
CA THR A 116 1.21 -4.17 -0.62
C THR A 116 2.52 -3.52 -1.03
N GLY A 117 2.48 -2.29 -1.53
CA GLY A 117 3.69 -1.60 -1.98
C GLY A 117 4.68 -1.38 -0.84
N LEU A 118 4.19 -0.96 0.34
CA LEU A 118 5.04 -0.74 1.51
C LEU A 118 5.65 -2.05 2.04
N THR A 119 4.90 -3.15 2.04
CA THR A 119 5.42 -4.46 2.43
C THR A 119 6.47 -4.96 1.45
N SER A 120 6.24 -4.82 0.15
CA SER A 120 7.23 -5.19 -0.86
C SER A 120 8.50 -4.34 -0.76
N ALA A 121 8.36 -3.02 -0.63
CA ALA A 121 9.48 -2.11 -0.47
C ALA A 121 10.30 -2.43 0.78
N SER A 122 9.65 -2.67 1.92
CA SER A 122 10.34 -3.01 3.16
C SER A 122 11.12 -4.33 3.07
N LEU A 123 10.58 -5.35 2.40
CA LEU A 123 11.31 -6.60 2.16
C LEU A 123 12.56 -6.39 1.30
N PHE A 124 12.47 -5.60 0.22
CA PHE A 124 13.63 -5.31 -0.64
C PHE A 124 14.65 -4.42 0.06
N SER A 125 14.22 -3.37 0.76
CA SER A 125 15.11 -2.50 1.54
C SER A 125 15.81 -3.25 2.68
N LYS A 126 15.15 -4.25 3.29
CA LYS A 126 15.78 -5.13 4.29
C LYS A 126 16.97 -5.90 3.72
N GLU A 127 16.91 -6.29 2.45
CA GLU A 127 17.99 -6.97 1.73
C GLU A 127 19.01 -5.98 1.13
N GLY A 128 18.89 -4.68 1.41
CA GLY A 128 19.83 -3.65 0.95
C GLY A 128 19.61 -3.16 -0.49
N ALA A 129 18.46 -3.47 -1.11
CA ALA A 129 18.15 -3.01 -2.46
C ALA A 129 17.78 -1.52 -2.49
N ASP A 130 18.15 -0.84 -3.59
CA ASP A 130 17.71 0.53 -3.85
C ASP A 130 16.26 0.53 -4.34
N VAL A 131 15.37 1.07 -3.51
CA VAL A 131 13.93 1.10 -3.77
C VAL A 131 13.48 2.51 -4.10
N ILE A 132 12.59 2.64 -5.07
CA ILE A 132 11.80 3.84 -5.34
C ILE A 132 10.32 3.50 -5.26
N MET A 133 9.54 4.34 -4.60
CA MET A 133 8.09 4.17 -4.47
C MET A 133 7.35 5.37 -5.05
N ILE A 134 6.29 5.12 -5.81
CA ILE A 134 5.50 6.14 -6.50
C ILE A 134 4.06 6.06 -6.02
N GLU A 135 3.49 7.17 -5.53
CA GLU A 135 2.10 7.27 -5.09
C GLU A 135 1.43 8.47 -5.76
N LYS A 136 0.27 8.21 -6.37
CA LYS A 136 -0.49 9.25 -7.09
C LYS A 136 -1.07 10.31 -6.15
N SER A 137 -1.28 9.95 -4.90
CA SER A 137 -1.94 10.78 -3.91
C SER A 137 -0.92 11.53 -3.05
N SER A 138 -1.38 12.54 -2.32
CA SER A 138 -0.56 13.28 -1.36
C SER A 138 -0.29 12.52 -0.05
N ARG A 139 -0.72 11.25 0.06
CA ARG A 139 -0.63 10.42 1.26
C ARG A 139 -0.39 8.96 0.91
N VAL A 140 0.39 8.28 1.75
CA VAL A 140 0.53 6.82 1.73
C VAL A 140 -0.60 6.16 2.52
N GLY A 141 -0.74 4.84 2.36
CA GLY A 141 -1.71 4.00 3.09
C GLY A 141 -2.82 3.43 2.20
N GLY A 142 -2.89 3.86 0.94
CA GLY A 142 -3.84 3.36 -0.04
C GLY A 142 -5.28 3.45 0.49
N VAL A 143 -6.00 2.33 0.47
CA VAL A 143 -7.40 2.26 0.92
C VAL A 143 -7.62 2.82 2.32
N TRP A 144 -6.68 2.57 3.23
CA TRP A 144 -6.80 2.97 4.64
C TRP A 144 -6.67 4.47 4.85
N SER A 145 -6.06 5.17 3.90
CA SER A 145 -5.95 6.64 3.91
C SER A 145 -7.00 7.32 3.04
N HIS A 146 -7.47 6.66 1.97
CA HIS A 146 -8.39 7.29 1.00
C HIS A 146 -9.86 6.94 1.19
N TYR A 147 -10.18 5.70 1.57
CA TYR A 147 -11.56 5.21 1.61
C TYR A 147 -12.02 4.85 3.01
N ALA A 148 -11.10 4.43 3.89
CA ALA A 148 -11.43 4.09 5.26
C ALA A 148 -11.67 5.37 6.09
N ASN A 149 -12.81 5.41 6.76
CA ASN A 149 -13.12 6.42 7.78
C ASN A 149 -12.53 6.01 9.15
N PRO A 150 -12.53 6.89 10.16
CA PRO A 150 -11.97 6.60 11.50
C PRO A 150 -12.59 5.38 12.20
N TYR A 151 -13.79 4.98 11.80
CA TYR A 151 -14.54 3.86 12.36
C TYR A 151 -14.36 2.56 11.57
N SER A 152 -13.71 2.63 10.41
CA SER A 152 -13.45 1.47 9.54
C SER A 152 -12.55 0.47 10.24
N ARG A 153 -12.84 -0.81 10.01
CA ARG A 153 -12.14 -1.96 10.59
C ARG A 153 -11.93 -3.03 9.54
N VAL A 154 -10.91 -3.85 9.77
CA VAL A 154 -10.73 -5.10 9.01
C VAL A 154 -11.82 -6.10 9.40
N GLN A 155 -12.32 -6.86 8.43
CA GLN A 155 -13.23 -7.98 8.72
C GLN A 155 -12.51 -9.18 9.33
N THR A 156 -11.21 -9.29 9.13
CA THR A 156 -10.39 -10.41 9.56
C THR A 156 -9.84 -10.19 10.97
N SER A 157 -9.96 -11.19 11.85
CA SER A 157 -9.40 -11.13 13.20
C SER A 157 -7.86 -11.17 13.20
N GLU A 158 -7.24 -10.63 14.25
CA GLU A 158 -5.81 -10.80 14.46
C GLU A 158 -5.51 -12.28 14.79
N PRO A 159 -4.36 -12.84 14.35
CA PRO A 159 -3.25 -12.19 13.64
C PRO A 159 -3.38 -12.18 12.10
N ALA A 160 -4.51 -12.58 11.52
CA ALA A 160 -4.59 -12.88 10.08
C ALA A 160 -4.54 -11.65 9.14
N TYR A 161 -4.82 -10.43 9.61
CA TYR A 161 -4.59 -9.18 8.84
C TYR A 161 -3.31 -8.44 9.29
N ARG A 162 -2.43 -9.08 10.06
CA ARG A 162 -1.29 -8.39 10.66
C ARG A 162 -0.23 -8.04 9.63
N LEU A 163 0.22 -6.78 9.64
CA LEU A 163 1.43 -6.37 8.95
C LEU A 163 2.66 -6.87 9.69
N GLN A 164 3.64 -7.39 8.96
CA GLN A 164 4.91 -7.86 9.53
C GLN A 164 5.73 -6.65 9.97
N THR A 165 5.66 -6.32 11.27
CA THR A 165 6.39 -5.22 11.91
C THR A 165 6.96 -5.70 13.23
N ASP A 166 8.12 -5.19 13.64
CA ASP A 166 8.82 -5.63 14.87
C ASP A 166 8.35 -4.93 16.15
N ARG A 167 7.16 -4.33 16.14
CA ARG A 167 6.63 -3.53 17.27
C ARG A 167 6.28 -4.32 18.54
N GLY A 168 6.47 -5.64 18.56
CA GLY A 168 6.26 -6.51 19.73
C GLY A 168 4.83 -6.66 20.26
N ARG A 169 3.85 -5.90 19.74
CA ARG A 169 2.45 -5.93 20.16
C ARG A 169 1.50 -6.33 19.03
N THR A 170 0.44 -7.05 19.38
CA THR A 170 -0.67 -7.38 18.48
C THR A 170 -1.65 -6.21 18.38
N ASN A 171 -2.35 -6.07 17.25
CA ASN A 171 -3.48 -5.14 17.22
C ASN A 171 -4.67 -5.74 17.98
N MET A 172 -5.70 -4.93 18.14
CA MET A 172 -7.02 -5.43 18.53
C MET A 172 -7.59 -6.32 17.43
N ASN A 173 -8.41 -7.31 17.83
CA ASN A 173 -9.28 -8.02 16.90
C ASN A 173 -10.10 -7.03 16.08
N HIS A 174 -10.28 -7.30 14.79
CA HIS A 174 -10.87 -6.36 13.84
C HIS A 174 -10.21 -4.98 13.93
N THR A 175 -8.91 -4.99 13.66
CA THR A 175 -8.01 -3.83 13.70
C THR A 175 -8.65 -2.60 13.06
N PRO A 176 -8.73 -1.48 13.82
CA PRO A 176 -9.27 -0.23 13.31
C PRO A 176 -8.28 0.47 12.36
N GLN A 177 -8.83 1.35 11.52
CA GLN A 177 -8.10 2.12 10.52
C GLN A 177 -6.83 2.79 11.05
N HIS A 178 -6.92 3.48 12.19
CA HIS A 178 -5.78 4.20 12.75
C HIS A 178 -4.63 3.27 13.19
N MET A 179 -4.91 2.03 13.58
CA MET A 179 -3.87 1.04 13.92
C MET A 179 -3.18 0.51 12.66
N ILE A 180 -3.92 0.31 11.56
CA ILE A 180 -3.31 -0.04 10.27
C ILE A 180 -2.37 1.08 9.80
N LEU A 181 -2.82 2.34 9.86
CA LEU A 181 -1.96 3.48 9.50
C LEU A 181 -0.73 3.59 10.42
N HIS A 182 -0.88 3.25 11.70
CA HIS A 182 0.23 3.23 12.63
C HIS A 182 1.27 2.15 12.28
N ASP A 183 0.81 0.97 11.86
CA ASP A 183 1.71 -0.11 11.45
C ASP A 183 2.44 0.24 10.15
N LEU A 184 1.78 0.94 9.22
CA LEU A 184 2.42 1.47 8.01
C LEU A 184 3.46 2.55 8.34
N LEU A 185 3.16 3.48 9.25
CA LEU A 185 4.13 4.45 9.73
C LEU A 185 5.34 3.78 10.37
N PHE A 186 5.10 2.74 11.19
CA PHE A 186 6.18 1.99 11.83
C PHE A 186 7.07 1.31 10.79
N MET A 187 6.48 0.67 9.78
CA MET A 187 7.21 0.06 8.67
C MET A 187 8.04 1.09 7.90
N ILE A 188 7.48 2.25 7.57
CA ILE A 188 8.20 3.33 6.88
C ILE A 188 9.43 3.77 7.67
N ARG A 189 9.29 3.93 8.99
CA ARG A 189 10.40 4.32 9.87
C ARG A 189 11.44 3.20 10.04
N GLN A 190 10.96 1.98 10.29
CA GLN A 190 11.80 0.81 10.52
C GLN A 190 12.75 0.54 9.35
N TYR A 191 12.27 0.71 8.12
CA TYR A 191 13.03 0.45 6.91
C TYR A 191 13.52 1.71 6.19
N GLY A 192 13.42 2.88 6.83
CA GLY A 192 13.91 4.15 6.27
C GLY A 192 13.30 4.50 4.91
N LEU A 193 12.03 4.17 4.66
CA LEU A 193 11.41 4.29 3.34
C LEU A 193 11.00 5.72 2.96
N SER A 194 10.92 6.64 3.92
CA SER A 194 10.45 8.01 3.64
C SER A 194 11.17 8.71 2.47
N PRO A 195 12.52 8.66 2.34
CA PRO A 195 13.23 9.36 1.27
C PRO A 195 13.01 8.78 -0.12
N CYS A 196 12.51 7.54 -0.23
CA CYS A 196 12.24 6.90 -1.51
C CYS A 196 10.77 6.98 -1.95
N ILE A 197 9.90 7.64 -1.17
CA ILE A 197 8.49 7.78 -1.48
C ILE A 197 8.24 9.09 -2.23
N HIS A 198 7.77 8.97 -3.46
CA HIS A 198 7.38 10.06 -4.34
C HIS A 198 5.85 10.19 -4.35
N LEU A 199 5.34 11.10 -3.53
CA LEU A 199 3.92 11.47 -3.48
C LEU A 199 3.53 12.35 -4.68
N ASP A 200 2.21 12.52 -4.89
CA ASP A 200 1.64 13.32 -5.98
C ASP A 200 2.21 12.98 -7.36
N THR A 201 2.62 11.71 -7.52
CA THR A 201 3.32 11.20 -8.70
C THR A 201 2.52 10.03 -9.26
N THR A 202 1.88 10.25 -10.41
CA THR A 202 1.03 9.23 -11.04
C THR A 202 1.84 8.44 -12.04
N ALA A 203 1.99 7.13 -11.87
CA ALA A 203 2.51 6.26 -12.92
C ALA A 203 1.52 6.19 -14.09
N ILE A 204 1.99 6.50 -15.30
CA ILE A 204 1.18 6.52 -16.53
C ILE A 204 1.51 5.35 -17.46
N ALA A 205 2.71 4.78 -17.37
CA ALA A 205 3.11 3.59 -18.11
C ALA A 205 4.23 2.84 -17.39
N VAL A 206 4.22 1.51 -17.53
CA VAL A 206 5.32 0.62 -17.13
C VAL A 206 5.70 -0.20 -18.36
N ARG A 207 6.97 -0.18 -18.75
CA ARG A 207 7.46 -0.83 -19.97
C ARG A 207 8.76 -1.57 -19.68
N GLN A 208 8.91 -2.76 -20.26
CA GLN A 208 10.22 -3.38 -20.37
C GLN A 208 11.00 -2.70 -21.47
N ILE A 209 12.27 -2.40 -21.20
CA ILE A 209 13.19 -1.81 -22.18
C ILE A 209 14.22 -2.88 -22.50
N SER A 210 14.30 -3.23 -23.78
CA SER A 210 15.37 -4.06 -24.34
C SER A 210 15.97 -3.26 -25.49
N ASN A 211 17.18 -2.77 -25.32
CA ASN A 211 17.92 -2.17 -26.42
C ASN A 211 18.98 -3.17 -26.87
N ALA A 212 18.80 -3.73 -28.06
CA ALA A 212 19.86 -4.45 -28.76
C ALA A 212 21.01 -3.45 -29.04
N GLY A 213 22.02 -3.44 -28.17
CA GLY A 213 23.24 -2.62 -28.32
C GLY A 213 23.56 -1.63 -27.19
N GLN A 214 22.73 -1.50 -26.15
CA GLN A 214 23.09 -0.71 -24.95
C GLN A 214 22.89 -1.51 -23.67
N ALA A 215 23.81 -1.35 -22.72
CA ALA A 215 23.92 -2.12 -21.47
C ALA A 215 22.79 -1.90 -20.44
N GLU A 216 21.76 -1.11 -20.74
CA GLU A 216 20.67 -0.78 -19.81
C GLU A 216 19.35 -1.45 -20.20
N ALA A 217 19.33 -2.77 -20.14
CA ALA A 217 18.10 -3.53 -20.24
C ALA A 217 17.42 -3.59 -18.85
N GLY A 218 16.12 -3.30 -18.78
CA GLY A 218 15.44 -3.06 -17.50
C GLY A 218 13.94 -2.76 -17.61
N ILE A 219 13.39 -2.13 -16.57
CA ILE A 219 12.01 -1.65 -16.50
C ILE A 219 12.00 -0.12 -16.42
N GLN A 220 11.20 0.49 -17.28
CA GLN A 220 10.89 1.91 -17.27
C GLN A 220 9.52 2.14 -16.65
N VAL A 221 9.43 3.04 -15.67
CA VAL A 221 8.18 3.56 -15.15
C VAL A 221 8.09 5.04 -15.49
N MET A 222 7.17 5.37 -16.39
CA MET A 222 6.86 6.75 -16.76
C MET A 222 5.82 7.30 -15.78
N THR A 223 6.05 8.52 -15.29
CA THR A 223 5.15 9.17 -14.35
C THR A 223 4.77 10.57 -14.80
N LEU A 224 3.72 11.10 -14.16
CA LEU A 224 3.29 12.48 -14.24
C LEU A 224 3.22 13.05 -12.82
N ALA A 225 4.06 14.04 -12.52
CA ALA A 225 4.06 14.78 -11.27
C ALA A 225 4.06 16.28 -11.59
N LYS A 226 3.19 17.08 -10.96
CA LYS A 226 3.10 18.53 -11.20
C LYS A 226 3.06 18.94 -12.69
N ARG A 227 2.36 18.14 -13.51
CA ARG A 227 2.26 18.29 -14.98
C ARG A 227 3.57 18.06 -15.76
N GLN A 228 4.62 17.59 -15.10
CA GLN A 228 5.88 17.20 -15.72
C GLN A 228 5.98 15.68 -15.79
N ARG A 229 6.54 15.18 -16.88
CA ARG A 229 6.78 13.75 -17.07
C ARG A 229 8.14 13.39 -16.50
N HIS A 230 8.20 12.36 -15.68
CA HIS A 230 9.46 11.83 -15.17
C HIS A 230 9.59 10.36 -15.56
N THR A 231 10.83 9.90 -15.64
CA THR A 231 11.14 8.51 -15.92
C THR A 231 11.95 7.93 -14.77
N PHE A 232 11.44 6.85 -14.20
CA PHE A 232 12.16 6.01 -13.25
C PHE A 232 12.61 4.74 -13.95
N LEU A 233 13.85 4.37 -13.73
CA LEU A 233 14.44 3.14 -14.24
C LEU A 233 14.67 2.19 -13.07
N GLY A 234 14.35 0.92 -13.28
CA GLY A 234 14.82 -0.10 -12.36
C GLY A 234 14.87 -1.49 -12.95
N ARG A 235 15.47 -2.41 -12.20
CA ARG A 235 15.60 -3.82 -12.65
C ARG A 235 14.29 -4.57 -12.52
N TRP A 236 13.48 -4.17 -11.53
CA TRP A 236 12.18 -4.74 -11.23
C TRP A 236 11.13 -3.64 -11.10
N ALA A 237 9.88 -3.98 -11.40
CA ALA A 237 8.74 -3.15 -11.02
C ALA A 237 7.63 -3.96 -10.35
N ILE A 238 7.05 -3.39 -9.30
CA ILE A 238 5.88 -3.93 -8.61
C ILE A 238 4.72 -2.95 -8.77
N VAL A 239 3.61 -3.42 -9.35
CA VAL A 239 2.40 -2.59 -9.52
C VAL A 239 1.36 -2.97 -8.47
N ALA A 240 1.21 -2.12 -7.46
CA ALA A 240 0.38 -2.29 -6.27
C ALA A 240 -0.81 -1.30 -6.22
N THR A 241 -1.54 -1.15 -7.33
CA THR A 241 -2.52 -0.06 -7.53
C THR A 241 -3.97 -0.39 -7.14
N ASN A 242 -4.20 -1.38 -6.26
CA ASN A 242 -5.51 -1.91 -5.83
C ASN A 242 -6.68 -1.64 -6.79
N ARG A 243 -7.01 -2.61 -7.66
CA ARG A 243 -8.15 -2.51 -8.57
C ARG A 243 -9.47 -3.09 -8.03
N ARG A 244 -9.47 -3.64 -6.80
CA ARG A 244 -10.66 -4.33 -6.26
C ARG A 244 -11.72 -3.37 -5.73
N LEU A 245 -11.29 -2.23 -5.19
CA LEU A 245 -12.20 -1.16 -4.81
C LEU A 245 -12.33 -0.20 -5.99
N GLY A 246 -13.38 -0.40 -6.79
CA GLY A 246 -13.74 0.51 -7.86
C GLY A 246 -14.08 1.90 -7.33
N LYS A 247 -14.37 2.84 -8.25
CA LYS A 247 -14.88 4.16 -7.85
C LYS A 247 -16.15 3.95 -6.98
N PRO A 248 -16.25 4.59 -5.80
CA PRO A 248 -17.44 4.48 -4.99
C PRO A 248 -18.69 4.83 -5.81
N ARG A 249 -19.75 4.04 -5.66
CA ARG A 249 -21.04 4.34 -6.31
C ARG A 249 -21.57 5.64 -5.74
N GLN A 250 -21.80 6.61 -6.62
CA GLN A 250 -22.51 7.84 -6.31
C GLN A 250 -23.99 7.58 -6.49
N ILE A 251 -24.75 7.60 -5.39
CA ILE A 251 -26.21 7.39 -5.40
C ILE A 251 -26.84 8.65 -4.87
N THR A 252 -27.58 9.36 -5.72
CA THR A 252 -28.37 10.53 -5.31
C THR A 252 -29.78 10.10 -4.93
N TYR A 253 -30.31 10.63 -3.83
CA TYR A 253 -31.69 10.36 -3.42
C TYR A 253 -32.59 11.57 -3.72
N GLU A 254 -33.86 11.31 -3.99
CA GLU A 254 -34.86 12.37 -4.07
C GLU A 254 -34.96 13.11 -2.73
N GLY A 255 -34.99 14.44 -2.78
CA GLY A 255 -35.01 15.27 -1.57
C GLY A 255 -33.66 15.40 -0.85
N GLU A 256 -32.59 14.75 -1.32
CA GLU A 256 -31.26 14.86 -0.71
C GLU A 256 -30.77 16.30 -0.61
N LEU A 257 -30.99 17.13 -1.64
CA LEU A 257 -30.63 18.55 -1.64
C LEU A 257 -31.43 19.41 -0.63
N ARG A 258 -32.57 18.90 -0.16
CA ARG A 258 -33.42 19.57 0.84
C ARG A 258 -33.13 19.09 2.26
N PHE A 259 -32.26 18.10 2.41
CA PHE A 259 -31.85 17.61 3.72
C PHE A 259 -30.96 18.64 4.40
N ALA A 260 -31.43 19.18 5.53
CA ALA A 260 -30.72 20.23 6.27
C ALA A 260 -29.53 19.72 7.10
N GLY A 261 -29.38 18.40 7.23
CA GLY A 261 -28.28 17.77 7.94
C GLY A 261 -27.13 17.36 7.03
N ASP A 262 -26.08 16.79 7.63
CA ASP A 262 -24.93 16.32 6.86
C ASP A 262 -25.23 15.00 6.14
N ILE A 263 -24.96 14.97 4.83
CA ILE A 263 -25.01 13.75 4.04
C ILE A 263 -23.64 13.06 4.15
N ARG A 264 -23.63 11.83 4.67
CA ARG A 264 -22.41 11.02 4.84
C ARG A 264 -22.55 9.73 4.04
N ARG A 265 -21.59 9.43 3.18
CA ARG A 265 -21.56 8.23 2.32
C ARG A 265 -20.84 7.03 2.94
N GLY A 266 -20.32 7.16 4.16
CA GLY A 266 -19.60 6.10 4.89
C GLY A 266 -18.15 5.91 4.46
N LEU A 267 -17.55 6.87 3.76
CA LEU A 267 -16.18 6.84 3.25
C LEU A 267 -15.28 7.83 4.00
N GLY A 268 -13.96 7.69 3.83
CA GLY A 268 -12.95 8.49 4.53
C GLY A 268 -13.07 10.02 4.37
N GLY A 269 -13.78 10.50 3.33
CA GLY A 269 -14.04 11.93 3.11
C GLY A 269 -15.25 12.50 3.86
N ASP A 270 -16.08 11.65 4.46
CA ASP A 270 -17.33 12.07 5.11
C ASP A 270 -17.09 12.53 6.57
N ILE A 271 -16.01 13.24 6.85
CA ILE A 271 -15.64 13.74 8.19
C ILE A 271 -15.31 15.23 8.15
N SER A 272 -16.23 16.04 7.60
CA SER A 272 -16.35 17.47 7.94
C SER A 272 -17.01 17.65 9.29
#